data_AF-A0A661E9Z4-F1
#
_entry.id   AF-A0A661E9Z4-F1
#
_cell.length_a   1.000
_cell.length_b   1.000
_cell.length_c   1.000
_cell.angle_alpha   90.00
_cell.angle_beta   90.00
_cell.angle_gamma   90.00
#
_symmetry.space_group_name_H-M   'P 1'
#
loop_
_entity.id
_entity.type
_entity.pdbx_description
1 polymer ?
#
loop_
_entity_poly.entity_id
_entity_poly.type
_entity_poly.pdbx_seq_one_letter_code
_entity_poly.pdbx_strand_id
1 'polypeptide(L)'
;MVMGETVYAVTFNGNIGAFNLRDGSVLWQRELSSYQNISVSNQLIAATDYRSNVKVLDRRTGGTLWTQTLLEDRRLTASIIFGNYVVAGDYDGYLHWFDKNTGHMVARNDLGGGGIVADPVVAGEYMYIYTRNGNLYSFSKHE
;
A
#
# COMPACT_ATOMS: atom_id res chain seq x y z
N MET A 1 -7.99 8.70 -2.61
CA MET A 1 -7.00 9.61 -1.97
C MET A 1 -6.90 10.89 -2.80
N VAL A 2 -6.80 12.06 -2.16
CA VAL A 2 -6.64 13.34 -2.86
C VAL A 2 -5.26 13.91 -2.55
N MET A 3 -4.55 14.39 -3.57
CA MET A 3 -3.28 15.10 -3.38
C MET A 3 -3.17 16.27 -4.36
N GLY A 4 -3.13 17.49 -3.83
CA GLY A 4 -3.23 18.70 -4.65
C GLY A 4 -4.55 18.73 -5.42
N GLU A 5 -4.47 18.92 -6.74
CA GLU A 5 -5.63 18.95 -7.65
C GLU A 5 -5.93 17.59 -8.27
N THR A 6 -5.36 16.49 -7.74
CA THR A 6 -5.55 15.15 -8.31
C THR A 6 -6.22 14.20 -7.32
N VAL A 7 -7.25 13.50 -7.81
CA VAL A 7 -7.89 12.37 -7.13
C VAL A 7 -7.30 11.07 -7.65
N TYR A 8 -6.89 10.20 -6.75
CA TYR A 8 -6.46 8.83 -7.04
C TYR A 8 -7.49 7.86 -6.46
N ALA A 9 -7.99 6.94 -7.29
CA ALA A 9 -9.02 6.00 -6.89
C ALA A 9 -8.80 4.61 -7.51
N VAL A 10 -9.18 3.58 -6.76
CA VAL A 10 -9.37 2.22 -7.26
C VAL A 10 -10.86 2.01 -7.46
N THR A 11 -11.23 1.51 -8.64
CA THR A 11 -12.61 1.19 -9.02
C THR A 11 -12.95 -0.25 -8.61
N PHE A 12 -14.23 -0.57 -8.52
CA PHE A 12 -14.70 -1.91 -8.14
C PHE A 12 -14.22 -3.03 -9.08
N ASN A 13 -13.93 -2.69 -10.34
CA ASN A 13 -13.40 -3.62 -11.34
C ASN A 13 -11.87 -3.82 -11.20
N GLY A 14 -11.25 -3.25 -10.17
CA GLY A 14 -9.83 -3.35 -9.91
C GLY A 14 -8.95 -2.41 -10.75
N ASN A 15 -9.53 -1.46 -11.47
CA ASN A 15 -8.76 -0.43 -12.16
C ASN A 15 -8.34 0.66 -11.19
N ILE A 16 -7.15 1.22 -11.38
CA ILE A 16 -6.66 2.40 -10.68
C ILE A 16 -6.53 3.56 -11.67
N GLY A 17 -6.85 4.76 -11.22
CA GLY A 17 -6.74 5.96 -12.04
C GLY A 17 -6.42 7.22 -11.24
N ALA A 18 -5.96 8.22 -11.98
CA ALA A 18 -5.78 9.58 -11.53
C ALA A 18 -6.71 10.52 -12.33
N PHE A 19 -7.39 11.40 -11.62
CA PHE A 19 -8.41 12.29 -12.16
C PHE A 19 -8.16 13.70 -11.67
N ASN A 20 -8.40 14.70 -12.51
CA ASN A 20 -8.40 16.09 -12.09
C ASN A 20 -9.58 16.34 -11.15
N LEU A 21 -9.32 16.92 -9.98
CA LEU A 21 -10.31 17.19 -8.94
C LEU A 21 -11.35 18.24 -9.36
N ARG A 22 -11.01 19.16 -10.28
CA ARG A 22 -11.86 20.28 -10.67
C ARG A 22 -12.93 19.88 -11.67
N ASP A 23 -12.55 19.10 -12.68
CA ASP A 23 -13.41 18.78 -13.82
C ASP A 23 -13.65 17.27 -14.02
N GLY A 24 -12.98 16.42 -13.23
CA GLY A 24 -13.09 14.97 -13.32
C GLY A 24 -12.37 14.36 -14.52
N SER A 25 -11.61 15.14 -15.30
CA SER A 25 -10.88 14.63 -16.46
C SER A 25 -9.86 13.56 -16.06
N VAL A 26 -9.74 12.52 -16.88
CA VAL A 26 -8.80 11.42 -16.64
C VAL A 26 -7.39 11.88 -17.00
N LEU A 27 -6.48 11.82 -16.02
CA LEU A 27 -5.05 12.05 -16.25
C LEU A 27 -4.36 10.78 -16.74
N TRP A 28 -4.68 9.66 -16.09
CA TRP A 28 -4.29 8.31 -16.52
C TRP A 28 -5.19 7.27 -15.83
N GLN A 29 -5.31 6.09 -16.45
CA GLN A 29 -6.02 4.96 -15.88
C GLN A 29 -5.40 3.65 -16.37
N ARG A 30 -5.40 2.62 -15.53
CA ARG A 30 -4.96 1.27 -15.90
C ARG A 30 -5.60 0.19 -15.04
N GLU A 31 -5.53 -1.03 -15.52
CA GLU A 31 -5.87 -2.22 -14.74
C GLU A 31 -4.76 -2.53 -13.71
N LEU A 32 -5.19 -2.85 -12.50
CA LEU A 32 -4.34 -3.28 -11.38
C LEU A 32 -4.88 -4.55 -10.70
N SER A 33 -6.15 -4.89 -10.94
CA SER A 33 -6.88 -6.00 -10.32
C SER A 33 -6.79 -5.96 -8.78
N SER A 34 -6.88 -4.78 -8.18
CA SER A 34 -6.82 -4.60 -6.73
C SER A 34 -8.19 -4.24 -6.16
N TYR A 35 -8.54 -4.80 -5.01
CA TYR A 35 -9.70 -4.39 -4.22
C TYR A 35 -9.32 -3.67 -2.92
N GLN A 36 -8.02 -3.52 -2.66
CA GLN A 36 -7.50 -2.91 -1.44
C GLN A 36 -7.36 -1.40 -1.59
N ASN A 37 -7.29 -0.69 -0.46
CA ASN A 37 -6.93 0.72 -0.46
C ASN A 37 -5.54 0.94 -1.06
N ILE A 38 -5.29 2.17 -1.51
CA ILE A 38 -4.00 2.60 -2.04
C ILE A 38 -3.38 3.66 -1.13
N SER A 39 -2.06 3.68 -1.09
CA SER A 39 -1.29 4.74 -0.44
C SER A 39 -0.62 5.60 -1.50
N VAL A 40 -0.76 6.92 -1.39
CA VAL A 40 -0.17 7.89 -2.32
C VAL A 40 0.82 8.78 -1.57
N SER A 41 2.03 8.95 -2.11
CA SER A 41 3.04 9.89 -1.63
C SER A 41 3.31 10.98 -2.68
N ASN A 42 4.34 11.80 -2.48
CA ASN A 42 4.74 12.84 -3.42
C ASN A 42 5.10 12.35 -4.83
N GLN A 43 5.51 11.09 -4.98
CA GLN A 43 5.94 10.55 -6.29
C GLN A 43 5.36 9.17 -6.58
N LEU A 44 4.92 8.45 -5.55
CA LEU A 44 4.63 7.04 -5.64
C LEU A 44 3.19 6.74 -5.27
N ILE A 45 2.67 5.66 -5.85
CA ILE A 45 1.46 4.98 -5.39
C ILE A 45 1.88 3.57 -5.02
N ALA A 46 1.56 3.13 -3.80
CA ALA A 46 1.70 1.75 -3.39
C ALA A 46 0.32 1.08 -3.37
N ALA A 47 0.26 -0.16 -3.84
CA ALA A 47 -0.95 -0.94 -3.90
C ALA A 47 -0.67 -2.44 -3.79
N THR A 48 -1.67 -3.19 -3.33
CA THR A 48 -1.65 -4.64 -3.24
C THR A 48 -2.70 -5.21 -4.19
N ASP A 49 -2.35 -6.15 -5.07
CA ASP A 49 -3.34 -6.81 -5.93
C ASP A 49 -4.02 -8.02 -5.27
N TYR A 50 -5.03 -8.60 -5.94
CA TYR A 50 -5.80 -9.73 -5.42
C TYR A 50 -4.99 -10.99 -5.13
N ARG A 51 -3.81 -11.15 -5.76
CA ARG A 51 -2.89 -12.27 -5.54
C ARG A 51 -1.86 -11.97 -4.46
N SER A 52 -1.98 -10.86 -3.75
CA SER A 52 -0.99 -10.41 -2.75
C SER A 52 0.36 -9.98 -3.36
N ASN A 53 0.38 -9.52 -4.61
CA ASN A 53 1.55 -8.82 -5.11
C ASN A 53 1.54 -7.36 -4.66
N VAL A 54 2.68 -6.87 -4.20
CA VAL A 54 2.89 -5.46 -3.88
C VAL A 54 3.42 -4.75 -5.12
N LYS A 55 2.79 -3.64 -5.51
CA LYS A 55 3.16 -2.84 -6.68
C LYS A 55 3.39 -1.41 -6.24
N VAL A 56 4.47 -0.82 -6.76
CA VAL A 56 4.69 0.62 -6.69
C VAL A 56 4.66 1.22 -8.08
N LEU A 57 3.89 2.29 -8.20
CA LEU A 57 3.66 3.00 -9.45
C LEU A 57 4.19 4.43 -9.36
N ASP A 58 4.66 4.95 -10.48
CA ASP A 58 4.87 6.38 -10.67
C ASP A 58 3.50 7.08 -10.64
N ARG A 59 3.33 8.03 -9.72
CA ARG A 59 2.05 8.70 -9.48
C ARG A 59 1.59 9.56 -10.66
N ARG A 60 2.53 10.09 -11.46
CA ARG A 60 2.24 11.02 -12.56
C ARG A 60 1.78 10.28 -13.82
N THR A 61 2.32 9.09 -14.05
CA THR A 61 2.10 8.32 -15.28
C THR A 61 1.29 7.05 -15.07
N GLY A 62 1.19 6.55 -13.84
CA GLY A 62 0.62 5.23 -13.53
C GLY A 62 1.52 4.06 -13.93
N GLY A 63 2.73 4.32 -14.45
CA GLY A 63 3.70 3.31 -14.83
C GLY A 63 4.20 2.51 -13.62
N THR A 64 4.37 1.20 -13.77
CA THR A 64 4.90 0.36 -12.69
C THR A 64 6.40 0.60 -12.56
N LEU A 65 6.85 0.98 -11.38
CA LEU A 65 8.28 1.11 -11.07
C LEU A 65 8.86 -0.24 -10.64
N TRP A 66 8.14 -0.97 -9.79
CA TRP A 66 8.48 -2.34 -9.42
C TRP A 66 7.25 -3.15 -9.01
N THR A 67 7.40 -4.47 -9.02
CA THR A 67 6.42 -5.43 -8.51
C THR A 67 7.14 -6.47 -7.67
N GLN A 68 6.56 -6.80 -6.52
CA GLN A 68 7.03 -7.83 -5.60
C GLN A 68 5.98 -8.95 -5.49
N THR A 69 6.41 -10.19 -5.74
CA THR A 69 5.54 -11.37 -5.83
C THR A 69 5.85 -12.45 -4.79
N LEU A 70 6.85 -12.23 -3.92
CA LEU A 70 7.27 -13.20 -2.90
C LEU A 70 6.18 -13.56 -1.88
N LEU A 71 5.13 -12.74 -1.77
CA LEU A 71 4.06 -12.88 -0.78
C LEU A 71 2.74 -13.35 -1.39
N GLU A 72 2.81 -14.02 -2.54
CA GLU A 72 1.64 -14.55 -3.22
C GLU A 72 0.76 -15.39 -2.28
N ASP A 73 -0.56 -15.25 -2.39
CA ASP A 73 -1.58 -15.95 -1.59
C ASP A 73 -1.52 -15.75 -0.07
N ARG A 74 -0.70 -14.82 0.43
CA ARG A 74 -0.62 -14.49 1.87
C ARG A 74 -1.76 -13.61 2.38
N ARG A 75 -2.67 -13.18 1.48
CA ARG A 75 -3.83 -12.31 1.77
C ARG A 75 -3.39 -11.01 2.44
N LEU A 76 -2.58 -10.24 1.72
CA LEU A 76 -2.05 -8.98 2.23
C LEU A 76 -3.13 -7.91 2.40
N THR A 77 -2.91 -7.04 3.40
CA THR A 77 -3.64 -5.76 3.54
C THR A 77 -3.33 -4.80 2.40
N ALA A 78 -3.95 -3.62 2.39
CA ALA A 78 -3.42 -2.51 1.63
C ALA A 78 -1.95 -2.25 1.98
N SER A 79 -1.17 -1.94 0.96
CA SER A 79 0.22 -1.51 1.12
C SER A 79 0.27 -0.02 1.41
N ILE A 80 1.06 0.39 2.40
CA ILE A 80 1.24 1.80 2.75
C ILE A 80 2.67 2.27 2.55
N ILE A 81 2.83 3.54 2.21
CA ILE A 81 4.15 4.17 2.12
C ILE A 81 4.46 4.80 3.48
N PHE A 82 5.50 4.30 4.15
CA PHE A 82 5.93 4.78 5.47
C PHE A 82 7.43 5.09 5.43
N GLY A 83 7.77 6.38 5.35
CA GLY A 83 9.16 6.84 5.23
C GLY A 83 9.86 6.37 3.96
N ASN A 84 10.89 5.53 4.12
CA ASN A 84 11.64 4.92 3.03
C ASN A 84 11.12 3.54 2.63
N TYR A 85 10.00 3.12 3.21
CA TYR A 85 9.48 1.77 3.04
C TYR A 85 8.07 1.73 2.48
N VAL A 86 7.76 0.61 1.84
CA VAL A 86 6.40 0.14 1.60
C VAL A 86 6.12 -1.00 2.55
N VAL A 87 4.99 -0.94 3.24
CA VAL A 87 4.65 -1.88 4.32
C VAL A 87 3.30 -2.52 4.06
N ALA A 88 3.20 -3.83 4.24
CA ALA A 88 1.95 -4.57 4.17
C ALA A 88 1.87 -5.65 5.27
N GLY A 89 0.71 -5.81 5.88
CA GLY A 89 0.43 -6.90 6.82
C GLY A 89 -0.13 -8.12 6.10
N ASP A 90 0.03 -9.31 6.68
CA ASP A 90 -0.54 -10.55 6.16
C ASP A 90 -1.50 -11.25 7.14
N TYR A 91 -2.21 -12.26 6.62
CA TYR A 91 -3.22 -12.99 7.38
C TYR A 91 -2.64 -13.91 8.47
N ASP A 92 -1.33 -14.17 8.44
CA ASP A 92 -0.64 -14.95 9.48
C ASP A 92 -0.14 -14.07 10.64
N GLY A 93 -0.24 -12.74 10.52
CA GLY A 93 0.18 -11.79 11.56
C GLY A 93 1.57 -11.20 11.32
N TYR A 94 2.13 -11.33 10.12
CA TYR A 94 3.42 -10.74 9.79
C TYR A 94 3.27 -9.38 9.11
N LEU A 95 4.16 -8.47 9.49
CA LEU A 95 4.35 -7.18 8.84
C LEU A 95 5.59 -7.24 7.95
N HIS A 96 5.42 -6.95 6.66
CA HIS A 96 6.47 -7.03 5.64
C HIS A 96 6.89 -5.64 5.21
N TRP A 97 8.20 -5.42 5.13
CA TRP A 97 8.79 -4.14 4.79
C TRP A 97 9.62 -4.26 3.53
N PHE A 98 9.37 -3.37 2.58
CA PHE A 98 10.08 -3.27 1.32
C PHE A 98 10.75 -1.92 1.20
N ASP A 99 11.97 -1.88 0.68
CA ASP A 99 12.55 -0.61 0.23
C ASP A 99 11.65 0.00 -0.85
N LYS A 100 11.23 1.26 -0.67
CA LYS A 100 10.22 1.88 -1.55
C LYS A 100 10.69 2.09 -3.00
N ASN A 101 12.00 2.13 -3.22
CA ASN A 101 12.58 2.42 -4.52
C ASN A 101 12.86 1.14 -5.33
N THR A 102 13.25 0.08 -4.64
CA THR A 102 13.73 -1.17 -5.26
C THR A 102 12.74 -2.33 -5.13
N GLY A 103 11.85 -2.32 -4.13
CA GLY A 103 10.93 -3.41 -3.85
C GLY A 103 11.57 -4.63 -3.16
N HIS A 104 12.84 -4.54 -2.78
CA HIS A 104 13.49 -5.59 -1.99
C HIS A 104 12.93 -5.62 -0.58
N MET A 105 12.64 -6.82 -0.08
CA MET A 105 12.25 -7.00 1.32
C MET A 105 13.44 -6.70 2.23
N VAL A 106 13.26 -5.77 3.16
CA VAL A 106 14.31 -5.32 4.09
C VAL A 106 14.06 -5.78 5.52
N ALA A 107 12.81 -6.04 5.88
CA ALA A 107 12.46 -6.56 7.19
C ALA A 107 11.13 -7.33 7.15
N ARG A 108 10.97 -8.19 8.15
CA ARG A 108 9.72 -8.87 8.46
C ARG A 108 9.57 -8.97 9.97
N ASN A 109 8.44 -8.51 10.51
CA ASN A 109 8.13 -8.61 11.92
C ASN A 109 7.00 -9.62 12.12
N ASP A 110 7.17 -10.56 13.04
CA ASP A 110 6.07 -11.37 13.58
C ASP A 110 5.42 -10.59 14.72
N LEU A 111 4.11 -10.32 14.62
CA LEU A 111 3.35 -9.61 15.64
C LEU A 111 2.66 -10.58 16.63
N GLY A 112 3.15 -11.81 16.75
CA GLY A 112 2.64 -12.79 17.72
C GLY A 112 1.37 -13.50 17.28
N GLY A 113 1.16 -13.59 15.95
CA GLY A 113 -0.01 -14.23 15.36
C GLY A 113 -1.32 -13.44 15.49
N GLY A 114 -2.36 -13.98 14.87
CA GLY A 114 -3.63 -13.26 14.65
C GLY A 114 -3.51 -12.33 13.46
N GLY A 115 -4.13 -12.70 12.35
CA GLY A 115 -3.96 -12.01 11.07
C GLY A 115 -4.15 -10.50 11.14
N ILE A 116 -3.35 -9.79 10.35
CA ILE A 116 -3.52 -8.36 10.12
C ILE A 116 -4.53 -8.24 8.98
N VAL A 117 -5.73 -7.77 9.29
CA VAL A 117 -6.84 -7.61 8.31
C VAL A 117 -7.30 -6.17 8.16
N ALA A 118 -6.98 -5.32 9.13
CA ALA A 118 -7.15 -3.89 9.01
C ALA A 118 -5.93 -3.31 8.30
N ASP A 119 -6.17 -2.34 7.42
CA ASP A 119 -5.08 -1.62 6.76
C ASP A 119 -4.21 -0.90 7.80
N PRO A 120 -2.89 -0.91 7.63
CA PRO A 120 -2.00 -0.06 8.42
C PRO A 120 -2.41 1.42 8.35
N VAL A 121 -2.36 2.13 9.49
CA VAL A 121 -2.75 3.54 9.56
C VAL A 121 -1.54 4.39 9.93
N VAL A 122 -1.23 5.41 9.13
CA VAL A 122 -0.16 6.37 9.43
C VAL A 122 -0.74 7.66 10.00
N ALA A 123 -0.22 8.11 11.14
CA ALA A 123 -0.52 9.41 11.72
C ALA A 123 0.76 10.07 12.24
N GLY A 124 1.18 11.15 11.56
CA GLY A 124 2.45 11.81 11.83
C GLY A 124 3.64 10.88 11.60
N GLU A 125 4.49 10.75 12.62
CA GLU A 125 5.71 9.91 12.58
C GLU A 125 5.45 8.45 12.96
N TYR A 126 4.19 8.07 13.19
CA TYR A 126 3.82 6.73 13.64
C TYR A 126 2.93 6.00 12.64
N MET A 127 3.13 4.69 12.57
CA MET A 127 2.28 3.73 11.89
C MET A 127 1.68 2.77 12.91
N TYR A 128 0.38 2.57 12.84
CA TYR A 128 -0.38 1.72 13.74
C TYR A 128 -0.89 0.48 13.02
N ILE A 129 -0.75 -0.67 13.68
CA ILE A 129 -1.21 -1.97 13.20
C ILE A 129 -2.14 -2.59 14.24
N TYR A 130 -3.33 -2.99 13.81
CA TYR A 130 -4.30 -3.68 14.66
C TYR A 130 -4.49 -5.12 14.18
N THR A 131 -4.25 -6.09 15.06
CA THR A 131 -4.36 -7.52 14.73
C THR A 131 -5.74 -8.06 15.11
N ARG A 132 -6.15 -9.17 14.48
CA ARG A 132 -7.42 -9.86 14.81
C ARG A 132 -7.54 -10.27 16.28
N ASN A 133 -6.41 -10.46 16.96
CA ASN A 133 -6.40 -10.85 18.37
C ASN A 133 -6.55 -9.66 19.33
N GLY A 134 -6.74 -8.45 18.81
CA GLY A 134 -6.99 -7.25 19.62
C GLY A 134 -5.75 -6.47 20.01
N ASN A 135 -4.57 -6.83 19.50
CA ASN A 135 -3.33 -6.12 19.81
C ASN A 135 -3.16 -4.89 18.90
N LEU A 136 -2.74 -3.78 19.48
CA LEU A 136 -2.36 -2.56 18.78
C LEU A 136 -0.85 -2.34 18.89
N TYR A 137 -0.16 -2.30 17.75
CA TYR A 137 1.27 -2.03 17.64
C TYR A 137 1.49 -0.65 17.05
N SER A 138 2.55 0.03 17.49
CA SER A 138 3.02 1.29 16.90
C SER A 138 4.47 1.17 16.44
N PHE A 139 4.74 1.65 15.24
CA PHE A 139 6.08 1.75 14.67
C PHE A 139 6.38 3.23 14.43
N SER A 140 7.59 3.66 14.79
CA SER A 140 8.04 5.02 14.49
C SER A 140 8.86 5.04 13.20
N LYS A 141 8.84 6.17 12.52
CA LYS A 141 9.74 6.43 11.41
C LYS A 141 11.16 6.50 11.97
N HIS A 142 12.08 5.70 11.46
CA HIS A 142 13.52 5.94 11.65
C HIS A 142 14.04 6.61 10.40
N GLU A 143 14.75 7.72 10.60
CA GLU A 143 15.47 8.45 9.54
C GLU A 143 16.72 7.70 9.10
#